data_AF-A0A1J8QNR1-F1
#
_entry.id   AF-A0A1J8QNR1-F1
#
_cell.length_a   1.000
_cell.length_b   1.000
_cell.length_c   1.000
_cell.angle_alpha   90.00
_cell.angle_beta   90.00
_cell.angle_gamma   90.00
#
_symmetry.space_group_name_H-M   'P 1'
#
loop_
_entity.id
_entity.type
_entity.pdbx_description
1 polymer ?
#
loop_
_entity_poly.entity_id
_entity_poly.type
_entity_poly.pdbx_seq_one_letter_code
_entity_poly.pdbx_strand_id
1 'polypeptide(L)'
;MATVTLPKEWALHMTHMASEFVHAQFKNFLAGGPLLKPPQNFQAEISLACIELARALSDAHSNPIKLEVDIIRYNEALRRNELGTNPGCINISPCWFQQGREVIGDPRVQTFMPELSANLKGDHRREIMVSTQRLGLLASAALRVMHPELYFAGLHMILRLGEWAEKQGNVELLDCLKNWASVFNVATVMCNRLTPPHRDPKCPPEDLDIMMSVSEYTPVVMDLMNLGITSLGQWWRHAARL
;
A
#
# COMPACT_ATOMS: atom_id res chain seq x y z
N MET A 1 22.10 0.37 7.71
CA MET A 1 21.18 -0.40 6.84
C MET A 1 21.97 -0.89 5.64
N ALA A 2 21.85 -2.18 5.30
CA ALA A 2 22.47 -2.71 4.09
C ALA A 2 21.85 -2.05 2.85
N THR A 3 22.66 -1.72 1.86
CA THR A 3 22.20 -1.11 0.60
C THR A 3 21.39 -2.16 -0.18
N VAL A 4 20.09 -1.93 -0.36
CA VAL A 4 19.25 -2.83 -1.17
C VAL A 4 19.54 -2.57 -2.65
N THR A 5 20.02 -3.59 -3.35
CA THR A 5 20.23 -3.51 -4.80
C THR A 5 19.01 -4.06 -5.51
N LEU A 6 18.28 -3.20 -6.21
CA LEU A 6 17.09 -3.59 -6.97
C LEU A 6 17.43 -3.73 -8.46
N PRO A 7 16.92 -4.77 -9.14
CA PRO A 7 17.09 -4.88 -10.59
C PRO A 7 16.41 -3.70 -11.28
N LYS A 8 17.13 -3.05 -12.21
CA LYS A 8 16.70 -1.79 -12.82
C LYS A 8 15.46 -1.93 -13.69
N GLU A 9 15.21 -3.14 -14.19
CA GLU A 9 14.06 -3.50 -15.02
C GLU A 9 12.78 -3.73 -14.21
N TRP A 10 12.85 -3.79 -12.89
CA TRP A 10 11.66 -3.94 -12.05
C TRP A 10 11.02 -2.57 -11.81
N ALA A 11 9.69 -2.50 -11.88
CA ALA A 11 8.94 -1.31 -11.52
C ALA A 11 9.24 -0.86 -10.07
N LEU A 12 9.54 -1.82 -9.19
CA LEU A 12 9.96 -1.59 -7.81
C LEU A 12 11.23 -0.74 -7.68
N HIS A 13 12.12 -0.73 -8.69
CA HIS A 13 13.30 0.14 -8.70
C HIS A 13 12.90 1.62 -8.69
N MET A 14 11.95 2.02 -9.55
CA MET A 14 11.44 3.39 -9.59
C MET A 14 10.71 3.74 -8.29
N THR A 15 9.94 2.80 -7.74
CA THR A 15 9.28 2.94 -6.43
C THR A 15 10.29 3.22 -5.32
N HIS A 16 11.41 2.51 -5.30
CA HIS A 16 12.46 2.72 -4.32
C HIS A 16 13.17 4.05 -4.46
N MET A 17 13.54 4.43 -5.69
CA MET A 17 14.11 5.74 -5.98
C MET A 17 13.19 6.88 -5.52
N ALA A 18 11.88 6.75 -5.76
CA ALA A 18 10.90 7.75 -5.34
C ALA A 18 10.76 7.80 -3.83
N SER A 19 10.76 6.64 -3.18
CA SER A 19 10.70 6.54 -1.71
C SER A 19 11.96 7.17 -1.07
N GLU A 20 13.15 6.92 -1.60
CA GLU A 20 14.40 7.58 -1.17
C GLU A 20 14.31 9.09 -1.29
N PHE A 21 13.84 9.59 -2.45
CA PHE A 21 13.68 11.02 -2.69
C PHE A 21 12.66 11.66 -1.74
N VAL A 22 11.48 11.06 -1.57
CA VAL A 22 10.44 11.54 -0.63
C VAL A 22 10.98 11.58 0.80
N HIS A 23 11.67 10.53 1.25
CA HIS A 23 12.26 10.49 2.58
C HIS A 23 13.35 11.57 2.77
N ALA A 24 14.19 11.80 1.76
CA ALA A 24 15.19 12.87 1.81
C ALA A 24 14.54 14.26 1.85
N GLN A 25 13.55 14.51 0.98
CA GLN A 25 12.83 15.77 0.91
C GLN A 25 12.04 16.05 2.20
N PHE A 26 11.41 15.03 2.79
CA PHE A 26 10.70 15.11 4.07
C PHE A 26 11.65 15.57 5.18
N LYS A 27 12.79 14.89 5.37
CA LYS A 27 13.79 15.29 6.39
C LYS A 27 14.31 16.70 6.15
N ASN A 28 14.50 17.07 4.89
CA ASN A 28 14.96 18.40 4.54
C ASN A 28 13.89 19.48 4.83
N PHE A 29 12.60 19.21 4.61
CA PHE A 29 11.53 20.12 5.02
C PHE A 29 11.45 20.28 6.55
N LEU A 30 11.60 19.19 7.31
CA LEU A 30 11.67 19.26 8.78
C LEU A 30 12.84 20.13 9.27
N ALA A 31 13.93 20.20 8.51
CA ALA A 31 15.08 21.06 8.79
C ALA A 31 14.92 22.51 8.27
N GLY A 32 13.78 22.87 7.68
CA GLY A 32 13.56 24.18 7.05
C GLY A 32 14.32 24.38 5.74
N GLY A 33 14.78 23.28 5.12
CA GLY A 33 15.56 23.30 3.89
C GLY A 33 14.74 23.57 2.62
N PRO A 34 15.41 23.93 1.51
CA PRO A 34 14.77 24.26 0.24
C PRO A 34 14.32 23.00 -0.53
N LEU A 35 13.68 23.17 -1.68
CA LEU A 35 13.36 22.04 -2.54
C LEU A 35 14.64 21.33 -3.05
N LEU A 36 14.73 20.01 -2.86
CA LEU A 36 15.80 19.20 -3.43
C LEU A 36 15.55 18.94 -4.91
N LYS A 37 16.63 18.80 -5.68
CA LYS A 37 16.54 18.45 -7.09
C LYS A 37 16.02 17.01 -7.25
N PRO A 38 14.90 16.79 -7.98
CA PRO A 38 14.41 15.44 -8.24
C PRO A 38 15.40 14.60 -9.06
N PRO A 39 15.36 13.26 -8.95
CA PRO A 39 16.12 12.36 -9.81
C PRO A 39 15.86 12.64 -11.31
N GLN A 40 16.91 12.61 -12.13
CA GLN A 40 16.84 12.98 -13.56
C GLN A 40 15.88 12.10 -14.38
N ASN A 41 15.66 10.88 -13.94
CA ASN A 41 14.80 9.89 -14.61
C ASN A 41 13.32 10.00 -14.22
N PHE A 42 12.94 10.96 -13.37
CA PHE A 42 11.54 11.15 -13.00
C PHE A 42 10.82 11.99 -14.04
N GLN A 43 9.63 11.54 -14.42
CA GLN A 43 8.65 12.39 -15.08
C GLN A 43 8.28 13.56 -14.15
N ALA A 44 7.88 14.70 -14.73
CA ALA A 44 7.59 15.91 -13.96
C ALA A 44 6.46 15.69 -12.95
N GLU A 45 5.44 14.94 -13.35
CA GLU A 45 4.24 14.62 -12.57
C GLU A 45 4.57 13.75 -11.35
N ILE A 46 5.51 12.81 -11.50
CA ILE A 46 6.01 11.99 -10.39
C ILE A 46 6.82 12.86 -9.44
N SER A 47 7.69 13.71 -9.98
CA SER A 47 8.50 14.62 -9.17
C SER A 47 7.62 15.53 -8.31
N LEU A 48 6.62 16.17 -8.92
CA LEU A 48 5.66 17.04 -8.22
C LEU A 48 4.91 16.27 -7.13
N ALA A 49 4.36 15.09 -7.46
CA ALA A 49 3.63 14.29 -6.48
C ALA A 49 4.50 13.85 -5.29
N CYS A 50 5.76 13.48 -5.53
CA CYS A 50 6.71 13.16 -4.46
C CYS A 50 6.99 14.36 -3.55
N ILE A 51 7.13 15.56 -4.14
CA ILE A 51 7.37 16.80 -3.38
C ILE A 51 6.16 17.15 -2.53
N GLU A 52 4.96 17.10 -3.10
CA GLU A 52 3.70 17.35 -2.40
C GLU A 52 3.49 16.34 -1.27
N LEU A 53 3.74 15.07 -1.53
CA LEU A 53 3.67 14.02 -0.50
C LEU A 53 4.65 14.29 0.65
N ALA A 54 5.92 14.61 0.34
CA ALA A 54 6.92 14.92 1.36
C ALA A 54 6.52 16.14 2.21
N ARG A 55 5.91 17.16 1.58
CA ARG A 55 5.40 18.34 2.28
C ARG A 55 4.23 17.97 3.19
N ALA A 56 3.22 17.27 2.67
CA ALA A 56 2.05 16.86 3.45
C ALA A 56 2.45 16.01 4.67
N LEU A 57 3.40 15.09 4.50
CA LEU A 57 3.94 14.27 5.59
C LEU A 57 4.71 15.12 6.61
N SER A 58 5.50 16.11 6.16
CA SER A 58 6.20 17.05 7.04
C SER A 58 5.21 17.87 7.87
N ASP A 59 4.18 18.41 7.23
CA ASP A 59 3.15 19.22 7.90
C ASP A 59 2.38 18.38 8.93
N ALA A 60 2.02 17.14 8.57
CA ALA A 60 1.37 16.20 9.49
C ALA A 60 2.28 15.79 10.66
N HIS A 61 3.58 15.61 10.42
CA HIS A 61 4.55 15.30 11.48
C HIS A 61 4.70 16.46 12.46
N SER A 62 4.67 17.71 11.99
CA SER A 62 4.72 18.90 12.84
C SER A 62 3.39 19.18 13.57
N ASN A 63 2.27 18.66 13.07
CA ASN A 63 0.93 18.86 13.63
C ASN A 63 0.23 17.53 13.92
N PRO A 64 0.78 16.69 14.81
CA PRO A 64 0.23 15.36 15.06
C PRO A 64 -1.14 15.47 15.73
N ILE A 65 -2.10 14.70 15.22
CA ILE A 65 -3.35 14.44 15.95
C ILE A 65 -2.98 13.56 17.14
N LYS A 66 -3.07 14.12 18.35
CA LYS A 66 -2.89 13.33 19.57
C LYS A 66 -4.10 12.45 19.77
N LEU A 67 -3.91 11.16 19.58
CA LEU A 67 -4.87 10.15 19.98
C LEU A 67 -4.58 9.76 21.42
N GLU A 68 -5.60 9.77 22.28
CA GLU A 68 -5.51 9.27 23.66
C GLU A 68 -5.44 7.74 23.72
N VAL A 69 -5.50 7.07 22.55
CA VAL A 69 -5.46 5.63 22.40
C VAL A 69 -4.27 5.24 21.52
N ASP A 70 -3.48 4.28 22.01
CA ASP A 70 -2.45 3.61 21.20
C ASP A 70 -3.14 2.68 20.19
N ILE A 71 -3.22 3.13 18.93
CA ILE A 71 -3.83 2.37 17.84
C ILE A 71 -3.19 0.98 17.69
N ILE A 72 -1.88 0.85 17.97
CA ILE A 72 -1.13 -0.41 17.80
C ILE A 72 -1.58 -1.46 18.82
N ARG A 73 -2.07 -1.04 20.00
CA ARG A 73 -2.47 -1.94 21.09
C ARG A 73 -3.97 -2.24 21.18
N TYR A 74 -4.79 -1.61 20.34
CA TYR A 74 -6.24 -1.74 20.47
C TYR A 74 -6.79 -2.87 19.58
N ASN A 75 -6.67 -4.11 20.06
CA ASN A 75 -7.22 -5.28 19.36
C ASN A 75 -8.13 -6.17 20.21
N GLU A 76 -9.05 -5.58 20.97
CA GLU A 76 -10.07 -6.37 21.69
C GLU A 76 -11.51 -5.87 21.48
N ALA A 77 -12.44 -6.83 21.56
CA ALA A 77 -13.89 -6.71 21.64
C ALA A 77 -14.67 -6.12 20.43
N LEU A 78 -14.99 -6.98 19.44
CA LEU A 78 -16.31 -6.98 18.80
C LEU A 78 -16.80 -8.43 18.71
N ARG A 79 -18.06 -8.68 19.09
CA ARG A 79 -18.66 -10.02 19.07
C ARG A 79 -18.86 -10.48 17.63
N ARG A 80 -18.60 -11.77 17.39
CA ARG A 80 -18.85 -12.48 16.13
C ARG A 80 -20.33 -12.36 15.74
N ASN A 81 -20.60 -11.56 14.72
CA ASN A 81 -21.58 -11.83 13.67
C ASN A 81 -21.49 -10.68 12.67
N GLU A 82 -20.95 -10.95 11.48
CA GLU A 82 -21.36 -10.37 10.19
C GLU A 82 -20.45 -10.92 9.08
N LEU A 83 -21.06 -11.73 8.20
CA LEU A 83 -20.47 -12.32 6.99
C LEU A 83 -21.06 -11.61 5.77
N GLY A 84 -20.23 -11.32 4.77
CA GLY A 84 -20.69 -11.02 3.41
C GLY A 84 -19.63 -10.28 2.59
N THR A 85 -19.04 -10.95 1.59
CA THR A 85 -18.33 -10.25 0.51
C THR A 85 -19.33 -9.39 -0.26
N ASN A 86 -19.16 -8.06 -0.20
CA ASN A 86 -20.04 -7.13 -0.90
C ASN A 86 -19.66 -7.01 -2.39
N PRO A 87 -20.63 -6.96 -3.31
CA PRO A 87 -20.38 -6.51 -4.69
C PRO A 87 -19.80 -5.09 -4.65
N GLY A 88 -18.70 -4.83 -5.39
CA GLY A 88 -18.09 -3.50 -5.48
C GLY A 88 -16.66 -3.37 -4.92
N CYS A 89 -15.96 -4.48 -4.65
CA CYS A 89 -14.55 -4.47 -4.24
C CYS A 89 -13.67 -5.28 -5.20
N ILE A 90 -12.53 -4.72 -5.62
CA ILE A 90 -11.58 -5.37 -6.52
C ILE A 90 -10.24 -5.52 -5.79
N ASN A 91 -9.84 -6.77 -5.55
CA ASN A 91 -8.56 -7.11 -4.94
C ASN A 91 -7.52 -7.48 -6.02
N ILE A 92 -6.39 -6.79 -5.99
CA ILE A 92 -5.29 -6.94 -6.94
C ILE A 92 -4.05 -7.30 -6.14
N SER A 93 -3.43 -8.44 -6.44
CA SER A 93 -2.24 -8.87 -5.72
C SER A 93 -1.37 -9.78 -6.59
N PRO A 94 -0.06 -9.48 -6.71
CA PRO A 94 0.87 -10.35 -7.40
C PRO A 94 1.12 -11.64 -6.61
N CYS A 95 0.81 -11.70 -5.32
CA CYS A 95 1.12 -12.84 -4.48
C CYS A 95 0.06 -13.01 -3.39
N TRP A 96 -1.16 -13.25 -3.83
CA TRP A 96 -2.28 -13.58 -2.97
C TRP A 96 -2.02 -14.95 -2.35
N PHE A 97 -1.71 -14.94 -1.05
CA PHE A 97 -1.72 -16.17 -0.29
C PHE A 97 -3.17 -16.58 -0.08
N GLN A 98 -3.53 -17.85 -0.33
CA GLN A 98 -4.92 -18.33 -0.32
C GLN A 98 -5.57 -18.39 1.10
N GLN A 99 -5.16 -17.52 2.01
CA GLN A 99 -5.75 -17.36 3.33
C GLN A 99 -7.23 -16.98 3.19
N GLY A 100 -8.08 -17.86 3.72
CA GLY A 100 -9.54 -17.84 3.52
C GLY A 100 -10.09 -19.15 2.93
N ARG A 101 -9.24 -19.97 2.31
CA ARG A 101 -9.57 -21.36 1.91
C ARG A 101 -9.12 -22.43 2.91
N GLU A 102 -8.43 -22.01 3.97
CA GLU A 102 -8.03 -22.86 5.08
C GLU A 102 -9.26 -23.26 5.89
N VAL A 103 -9.81 -24.45 5.63
CA VAL A 103 -10.74 -25.10 6.56
C VAL A 103 -9.90 -25.86 7.58
N ILE A 104 -10.25 -25.79 8.87
CA ILE A 104 -9.62 -26.63 9.90
C ILE A 104 -9.73 -28.10 9.46
N GLY A 105 -8.60 -28.75 9.21
CA GLY A 105 -8.54 -30.12 8.71
C GLY A 105 -8.40 -30.28 7.19
N ASP A 106 -8.27 -29.20 6.40
CA ASP A 106 -8.00 -29.33 4.96
C ASP A 106 -6.56 -29.85 4.72
N PRO A 107 -6.40 -31.05 4.13
CA PRO A 107 -5.07 -31.61 3.84
C PRO A 107 -4.26 -30.76 2.84
N ARG A 108 -4.91 -29.83 2.12
CA ARG A 108 -4.27 -28.94 1.16
C ARG A 108 -3.63 -27.70 1.79
N VAL A 109 -3.77 -27.49 3.10
CA VAL A 109 -3.12 -26.35 3.79
C VAL A 109 -1.61 -26.32 3.53
N GLN A 110 -0.98 -27.49 3.43
CA GLN A 110 0.45 -27.61 3.13
C GLN A 110 0.81 -27.37 1.64
N THR A 111 -0.18 -27.24 0.77
CA THR A 111 0.00 -27.02 -0.68
C THR A 111 -0.30 -25.58 -1.10
N PHE A 112 -0.70 -24.71 -0.18
CA PHE A 112 -0.94 -23.31 -0.52
C PHE A 112 0.36 -22.63 -0.93
N MET A 113 0.32 -22.08 -2.14
CA MET A 113 1.43 -21.33 -2.73
C MET A 113 0.96 -19.90 -3.02
N PRO A 114 1.86 -18.92 -3.04
CA PRO A 114 1.56 -17.59 -3.55
C PRO A 114 1.03 -17.67 -4.98
N GLU A 115 -0.12 -17.06 -5.25
CA GLU A 115 -0.73 -17.00 -6.57
C GLU A 115 -1.14 -15.57 -6.94
N LEU A 116 -1.26 -15.30 -8.24
CA LEU A 116 -1.91 -14.07 -8.69
C LEU A 116 -3.37 -14.04 -8.23
N SER A 117 -3.83 -12.87 -7.78
CA SER A 117 -5.26 -12.67 -7.58
C SER A 117 -6.03 -12.87 -8.90
N ALA A 118 -7.31 -13.23 -8.82
CA ALA A 118 -8.12 -13.49 -10.01
C ALA A 118 -8.13 -12.30 -10.99
N ASN A 119 -8.08 -11.07 -10.47
CA ASN A 119 -8.09 -9.84 -11.26
C ASN A 119 -6.74 -9.55 -11.96
N LEU A 120 -5.67 -10.27 -11.64
CA LEU A 120 -4.39 -10.19 -12.35
C LEU A 120 -4.15 -11.35 -13.33
N LYS A 121 -5.11 -12.27 -13.46
CA LYS A 121 -5.07 -13.33 -14.46
C LYS A 121 -5.64 -12.82 -15.79
N GLY A 122 -5.06 -13.25 -16.91
CA GLY A 122 -5.51 -12.87 -18.26
C GLY A 122 -5.01 -11.51 -18.77
N ASP A 123 -5.66 -11.01 -19.82
CA ASP A 123 -5.14 -9.93 -20.69
C ASP A 123 -5.18 -8.53 -20.06
N HIS A 124 -6.11 -8.29 -19.12
CA HIS A 124 -6.29 -6.98 -18.46
C HIS A 124 -5.22 -6.66 -17.40
N ARG A 125 -4.41 -7.65 -17.01
CA ARG A 125 -3.34 -7.52 -16.01
C ARG A 125 -2.43 -6.33 -16.28
N ARG A 126 -2.01 -6.15 -17.54
CA ARG A 126 -1.05 -5.10 -17.91
C ARG A 126 -1.63 -3.71 -17.68
N GLU A 127 -2.87 -3.51 -18.08
CA GLU A 127 -3.59 -2.25 -17.90
C GLU A 127 -3.76 -1.92 -16.41
N ILE A 128 -4.15 -2.91 -15.61
CA ILE A 128 -4.26 -2.77 -14.15
C ILE A 128 -2.92 -2.41 -13.53
N MET A 129 -1.85 -3.13 -13.88
CA MET A 129 -0.51 -2.87 -13.35
C MET A 129 -0.07 -1.45 -13.70
N VAL A 130 -0.18 -1.02 -14.96
CA VAL A 130 0.19 0.33 -15.42
C VAL A 130 -0.63 1.41 -14.68
N SER A 131 -1.95 1.22 -14.59
CA SER A 131 -2.84 2.20 -13.96
C SER A 131 -2.61 2.35 -12.46
N THR A 132 -2.10 1.30 -11.80
CA THR A 132 -1.84 1.30 -10.35
C THR A 132 -0.39 1.67 -9.99
N GLN A 133 0.53 1.83 -10.96
CA GLN A 133 1.95 2.07 -10.63
C GLN A 133 2.18 3.35 -9.83
N ARG A 134 1.57 4.47 -10.26
CA ARG A 134 1.72 5.76 -9.58
C ARG A 134 1.20 5.68 -8.14
N LEU A 135 0.07 5.02 -7.96
CA LEU A 135 -0.52 4.77 -6.64
C LEU A 135 0.42 3.95 -5.76
N GLY A 136 0.85 2.79 -6.25
CA GLY A 136 1.76 1.90 -5.51
C GLY A 136 3.06 2.59 -5.12
N LEU A 137 3.60 3.41 -6.02
CA LEU A 137 4.80 4.20 -5.78
C LEU A 137 4.61 5.22 -4.64
N LEU A 138 3.54 6.02 -4.70
CA LEU A 138 3.27 7.04 -3.68
C LEU A 138 2.93 6.43 -2.31
N ALA A 139 2.13 5.36 -2.28
CA ALA A 139 1.82 4.63 -1.04
C ALA A 139 3.09 4.04 -0.42
N SER A 140 3.97 3.44 -1.23
CA SER A 140 5.26 2.92 -0.76
C SER A 140 6.18 4.02 -0.23
N ALA A 141 6.21 5.18 -0.90
CA ALA A 141 7.00 6.32 -0.46
C ALA A 141 6.49 6.90 0.87
N ALA A 142 5.18 6.96 1.06
CA ALA A 142 4.57 7.33 2.33
C ALA A 142 4.93 6.32 3.43
N LEU A 143 4.80 5.02 3.16
CA LEU A 143 5.18 3.97 4.11
C LEU A 143 6.64 4.08 4.54
N ARG A 144 7.55 4.42 3.61
CA ARG A 144 8.96 4.59 3.94
C ARG A 144 9.19 5.70 4.98
N VAL A 145 8.44 6.79 4.91
CA VAL A 145 8.54 7.89 5.87
C VAL A 145 7.89 7.51 7.21
N MET A 146 6.69 6.92 7.16
CA MET A 146 5.90 6.61 8.36
C MET A 146 6.46 5.41 9.14
N HIS A 147 6.93 4.39 8.43
CA HIS A 147 7.38 3.13 9.02
C HIS A 147 8.52 2.49 8.18
N PRO A 148 9.75 3.02 8.25
CA PRO A 148 10.87 2.58 7.41
C PRO A 148 11.15 1.07 7.48
N GLU A 149 11.04 0.47 8.66
CA GLU A 149 11.27 -0.96 8.84
C GLU A 149 10.26 -1.82 8.08
N LEU A 150 8.98 -1.43 8.09
CA LEU A 150 7.91 -2.13 7.40
C LEU A 150 8.05 -1.96 5.88
N TYR A 151 8.45 -0.77 5.43
CA TYR A 151 8.81 -0.54 4.03
C TYR A 151 9.91 -1.49 3.55
N PHE A 152 11.01 -1.63 4.29
CA PHE A 152 12.09 -2.53 3.90
C PHE A 152 11.69 -4.00 4.00
N ALA A 153 10.87 -4.37 4.98
CA ALA A 153 10.30 -5.71 5.07
C ALA A 153 9.46 -6.06 3.83
N GLY A 154 8.57 -5.16 3.40
CA GLY A 154 7.79 -5.31 2.16
C GLY A 154 8.67 -5.40 0.91
N LEU A 155 9.68 -4.54 0.81
CA LEU A 155 10.65 -4.56 -0.29
C LEU A 155 11.38 -5.91 -0.40
N HIS A 156 11.89 -6.42 0.73
CA HIS A 156 12.56 -7.72 0.78
C HIS A 156 11.62 -8.88 0.49
N MET A 157 10.37 -8.80 0.94
CA MET A 157 9.34 -9.80 0.66
C MET A 157 9.09 -9.92 -0.85
N ILE A 158 8.89 -8.81 -1.56
CA ILE A 158 8.67 -8.82 -3.02
C ILE A 158 9.87 -9.42 -3.77
N LEU A 159 11.10 -9.08 -3.36
CA LEU A 159 12.32 -9.64 -3.97
C LEU A 159 12.44 -11.15 -3.75
N ARG A 160 12.26 -11.61 -2.50
CA ARG A 160 12.31 -13.04 -2.15
C ARG A 160 11.24 -13.84 -2.87
N LEU A 161 10.05 -13.27 -3.07
CA LEU A 161 9.00 -13.89 -3.87
C LEU A 161 9.38 -14.01 -5.33
N GLY A 162 10.09 -13.03 -5.91
CA GLY A 162 10.59 -13.14 -7.28
C GLY A 162 11.66 -14.21 -7.43
N GLU A 163 12.62 -14.28 -6.49
CA GLU A 163 13.60 -15.38 -6.46
C GLU A 163 12.93 -16.75 -6.32
N TRP A 164 11.89 -16.83 -5.48
CA TRP A 164 11.10 -18.04 -5.34
C TRP A 164 10.35 -18.39 -6.64
N ALA A 165 9.67 -17.42 -7.25
CA ALA A 165 8.92 -17.61 -8.50
C ALA A 165 9.82 -18.09 -9.64
N GLU A 166 11.03 -17.53 -9.75
CA GLU A 166 12.05 -17.96 -10.69
C GLU A 166 12.48 -19.41 -10.44
N LYS A 167 12.77 -19.78 -9.18
CA LYS A 167 13.13 -21.17 -8.80
C LYS A 167 12.01 -22.16 -9.08
N GLN A 168 10.75 -21.76 -8.94
CA GLN A 168 9.58 -22.59 -9.25
C GLN A 168 9.24 -22.64 -10.75
N GLY A 169 9.94 -21.86 -11.61
CA GLY A 169 9.58 -21.73 -13.01
C GLY A 169 8.22 -21.06 -13.25
N ASN A 170 7.72 -20.30 -12.27
CA ASN A 170 6.44 -19.59 -12.38
C ASN A 170 6.62 -18.26 -13.11
N VAL A 171 6.68 -18.33 -14.44
CA VAL A 171 6.91 -17.19 -15.33
C VAL A 171 5.83 -16.12 -15.17
N GLU A 172 4.57 -16.53 -14.96
CA GLU A 172 3.45 -15.59 -14.85
C GLU A 172 3.54 -14.73 -13.58
N LEU A 173 3.86 -15.36 -12.45
CA LEU A 173 4.09 -14.69 -11.17
C LEU A 173 5.30 -13.77 -11.25
N LEU A 174 6.42 -14.26 -11.80
CA LEU A 174 7.64 -13.48 -11.92
C LEU A 174 7.44 -12.23 -12.79
N ASP A 175 6.73 -12.36 -13.92
CA ASP A 175 6.37 -11.21 -14.76
C ASP A 175 5.52 -10.20 -13.99
N CYS A 176 4.54 -10.66 -13.22
CA CYS A 176 3.71 -9.77 -12.41
C CYS A 176 4.54 -9.04 -11.34
N LEU A 177 5.42 -9.74 -10.62
CA LEU A 177 6.30 -9.14 -9.61
C LEU A 177 7.26 -8.11 -10.19
N LYS A 178 7.80 -8.35 -11.40
CA LYS A 178 8.65 -7.39 -12.12
C LYS A 178 7.92 -6.09 -12.44
N ASN A 179 6.62 -6.18 -12.75
CA ASN A 179 5.80 -5.03 -13.12
C ASN A 179 5.05 -4.39 -11.92
N TRP A 180 5.13 -5.01 -10.73
CA TRP A 180 4.49 -4.53 -9.51
C TRP A 180 5.29 -3.38 -8.87
N ALA A 181 4.70 -2.18 -8.86
CA ALA A 181 5.37 -0.95 -8.42
C ALA A 181 5.11 -0.62 -6.94
N SER A 182 4.86 -1.60 -6.08
CA SER A 182 4.52 -1.39 -4.67
C SER A 182 5.25 -2.35 -3.74
N VAL A 183 5.60 -1.90 -2.54
CA VAL A 183 6.08 -2.78 -1.46
C VAL A 183 4.94 -3.48 -0.72
N PHE A 184 3.70 -3.01 -0.91
CA PHE A 184 2.50 -3.70 -0.47
C PHE A 184 2.23 -4.87 -1.40
N ASN A 185 1.87 -6.04 -0.87
CA ASN A 185 1.50 -7.21 -1.67
C ASN A 185 0.05 -7.19 -2.15
N VAL A 186 -0.77 -6.24 -1.74
CA VAL A 186 -2.19 -6.15 -2.11
C VAL A 186 -2.57 -4.69 -2.36
N ALA A 187 -3.40 -4.47 -3.37
CA ALA A 187 -4.17 -3.24 -3.55
C ALA A 187 -5.65 -3.58 -3.67
N THR A 188 -6.48 -2.87 -2.91
CA THR A 188 -7.92 -3.09 -2.86
C THR A 188 -8.65 -1.84 -3.29
N VAL A 189 -9.44 -1.93 -4.37
CA VAL A 189 -10.29 -0.83 -4.83
C VAL A 189 -11.70 -1.06 -4.28
N MET A 190 -12.14 -0.17 -3.39
CA MET A 190 -13.47 -0.20 -2.81
C MET A 190 -14.37 0.84 -3.49
N CYS A 191 -15.41 0.39 -4.19
CA CYS A 191 -16.41 1.23 -4.86
C CYS A 191 -17.72 1.34 -4.05
N ASN A 192 -17.75 0.79 -2.84
CA ASN A 192 -18.93 0.83 -1.99
C ASN A 192 -19.15 2.23 -1.43
N ARG A 193 -20.40 2.70 -1.45
CA ARG A 193 -20.79 3.95 -0.76
C ARG A 193 -20.72 3.83 0.76
N LEU A 194 -20.83 2.61 1.28
CA LEU A 194 -20.73 2.26 2.68
C LEU A 194 -20.09 0.88 2.79
N THR A 195 -19.05 0.77 3.60
CA THR A 195 -18.53 -0.53 4.02
C THR A 195 -19.11 -0.84 5.39
N PRO A 196 -19.83 -1.97 5.58
CA PRO A 196 -20.33 -2.36 6.89
C PRO A 196 -19.21 -2.43 7.93
N PRO A 197 -19.51 -2.24 9.22
CA PRO A 197 -18.54 -2.43 10.29
C PRO A 197 -17.89 -3.81 10.19
N HIS A 198 -16.56 -3.84 10.06
CA HIS A 198 -15.80 -5.08 9.98
C HIS A 198 -14.42 -4.89 10.62
N ARG A 199 -13.71 -6.00 10.77
CA ARG A 199 -12.29 -6.06 11.13
C ARG A 199 -11.61 -7.00 10.16
N ASP A 200 -10.31 -6.86 9.97
CA ASP A 200 -9.49 -7.84 9.26
C ASP A 200 -8.92 -8.84 10.28
N PRO A 201 -9.59 -9.98 10.54
CA PRO A 201 -9.29 -10.85 11.68
C PRO A 201 -7.97 -11.61 11.55
N LYS A 202 -7.35 -11.56 10.37
CA LYS A 202 -6.10 -12.26 10.04
C LYS A 202 -4.90 -11.31 9.92
N CYS A 203 -5.09 -10.01 10.14
CA CYS A 203 -4.02 -9.01 10.09
C CYS A 203 -3.31 -8.95 11.46
N PRO A 204 -2.00 -9.23 11.54
CA PRO A 204 -1.19 -8.94 12.73
C PRO A 204 -1.31 -7.46 13.14
N PRO A 205 -1.27 -7.12 14.45
CA PRO A 205 -1.34 -5.72 14.92
C PRO A 205 -0.25 -4.80 14.35
N GLU A 206 0.89 -5.36 13.97
CA GLU A 206 2.02 -4.66 13.35
C GLU A 206 1.85 -4.38 11.85
N ASP A 207 0.88 -5.02 11.20
CA ASP A 207 0.61 -4.82 9.78
C ASP A 207 -0.28 -3.57 9.60
N LEU A 208 0.12 -2.72 8.66
CA LEU A 208 -0.54 -1.44 8.40
C LEU A 208 -1.09 -1.42 6.97
N ASP A 209 -2.37 -1.10 6.86
CA ASP A 209 -2.98 -0.77 5.58
C ASP A 209 -2.92 0.75 5.33
N ILE A 210 -2.69 1.12 4.06
CA ILE A 210 -2.86 2.49 3.59
C ILE A 210 -4.18 2.58 2.83
N MET A 211 -5.08 3.44 3.31
CA MET A 211 -6.32 3.76 2.62
C MET A 211 -6.22 5.15 1.98
N MET A 212 -6.65 5.25 0.72
CA MET A 212 -6.76 6.52 0.01
C MET A 212 -8.08 6.59 -0.75
N SER A 213 -8.75 7.74 -0.66
CA SER A 213 -9.87 8.10 -1.52
C SER A 213 -9.36 8.79 -2.79
N VAL A 214 -9.85 8.36 -3.95
CA VAL A 214 -9.54 8.97 -5.26
C VAL A 214 -10.83 9.54 -5.82
N SER A 215 -10.82 10.73 -6.43
CA SER A 215 -11.96 11.45 -7.03
C SER A 215 -12.73 12.41 -6.10
N GLU A 216 -13.56 13.24 -6.72
CA GLU A 216 -14.47 14.19 -6.09
C GLU A 216 -15.71 13.45 -5.57
N TYR A 217 -15.64 13.01 -4.31
CA TYR A 217 -16.80 12.44 -3.60
C TYR A 217 -17.28 13.39 -2.50
N THR A 218 -18.54 13.22 -2.11
CA THR A 218 -19.01 13.72 -0.81
C THR A 218 -18.05 13.23 0.28
N PRO A 219 -17.76 14.03 1.33
CA PRO A 219 -16.79 13.68 2.36
C PRO A 219 -17.01 12.23 2.84
N VAL A 220 -15.99 11.40 2.65
CA VAL A 220 -16.00 10.03 3.14
C VAL A 220 -15.88 10.09 4.66
N VAL A 221 -16.63 9.27 5.39
CA VAL A 221 -16.49 9.16 6.84
C VAL A 221 -15.81 7.84 7.14
N MET A 222 -14.66 7.88 7.80
CA MET A 222 -14.08 6.69 8.42
C MET A 222 -14.39 6.73 9.91
N ASP A 223 -15.25 5.81 10.33
CA ASP A 223 -15.69 5.66 11.70
C ASP A 223 -15.01 4.42 12.33
N LEU A 224 -14.06 4.67 13.22
CA LEU A 224 -13.39 3.65 14.02
C LEU A 224 -14.20 3.49 15.31
N MET A 225 -15.36 2.83 15.19
CA MET A 225 -16.39 2.78 16.24
C MET A 225 -15.86 2.38 17.62
N ASN A 226 -14.94 1.42 17.69
CA ASN A 226 -14.39 0.97 18.99
C ASN A 226 -13.44 1.97 19.63
N LEU A 227 -12.90 2.90 18.84
CA LEU A 227 -12.03 3.97 19.33
C LEU A 227 -12.81 5.27 19.59
N GLY A 228 -14.09 5.33 19.22
CA GLY A 228 -14.87 6.58 19.24
C GLY A 228 -14.29 7.67 18.33
N ILE A 229 -13.50 7.27 17.31
CA ILE A 229 -12.85 8.20 16.37
C ILE A 229 -13.66 8.23 15.08
N THR A 230 -14.16 9.40 14.73
CA THR A 230 -14.75 9.67 13.43
C THR A 230 -13.88 10.67 12.68
N SER A 231 -13.38 10.28 11.51
CA SER A 231 -12.61 11.17 10.64
C SER A 231 -13.37 11.48 9.35
N LEU A 232 -13.33 12.75 8.94
CA LEU A 232 -13.87 13.22 7.67
C LEU A 232 -12.75 13.20 6.62
N GLY A 233 -12.89 12.32 5.63
CA GLY A 233 -12.10 12.28 4.42
C GLY A 233 -12.37 13.52 3.56
N GLN A 234 -11.61 14.59 3.79
CA GLN A 234 -11.50 15.75 2.89
C GLN A 234 -10.05 16.06 2.56
N TRP A 235 -9.20 15.04 2.55
CA TRP A 235 -7.80 15.16 2.19
C TRP A 235 -7.75 15.19 0.66
N TRP A 236 -7.24 16.28 0.07
CA TRP A 236 -7.15 16.58 -1.39
C TRP A 236 -8.18 17.53 -2.03
N ARG A 237 -8.58 18.64 -1.36
CA ARG A 237 -9.29 19.74 -2.03
C ARG A 237 -8.40 20.76 -2.78
N HIS A 238 -7.09 20.55 -2.93
CA HIS A 238 -6.20 21.61 -3.45
C HIS A 238 -5.29 21.26 -4.65
N ALA A 239 -5.32 20.04 -5.19
CA ALA A 239 -4.45 19.69 -6.33
C ALA A 239 -5.18 19.50 -7.68
N ALA A 240 -6.51 19.54 -7.72
CA ALA A 240 -7.29 19.30 -8.95
C ALA A 240 -7.62 20.57 -9.76
N ARG A 241 -6.84 21.65 -9.62
CA ARG A 241 -6.97 22.88 -10.43
C ARG A 241 -5.69 23.24 -11.20
N LEU A 242 -4.95 22.24 -11.67
CA LEU A 242 -3.89 22.41 -12.68
C LEU A 242 -4.04 21.33 -13.76
#